data_AF-A0A842MYK2-F1
#
_entry.id   AF-A0A842MYK2-F1
#
_cell.length_a   1.000
_cell.length_b   1.000
_cell.length_c   1.000
_cell.angle_alpha   90.00
_cell.angle_beta   90.00
_cell.angle_gamma   90.00
#
_symmetry.space_group_name_H-M   'P 1'
#
loop_
_entity.id
_entity.type
_entity.pdbx_description
1 polymer ?
#
loop_
_entity_poly.entity_id
_entity_poly.type
_entity_poly.pdbx_seq_one_letter_code
_entity_poly.pdbx_strand_id
1 'polypeptide(L)'
;MIIEANIRVVNTHLIERKWAESASPKKYYEETETDDEKGTWLVLYDFKGIKPNSKFWINLKRIQALVGKGALIQYSVFTTDSKRGAITAVRLAKHYGAQVKLFKAEEVII
;
A
#
# COMPACT_ATOMS: atom_id res chain seq x y z
N MET A 1 5.44 -6.86 -27.41
CA MET A 1 4.03 -7.04 -27.02
C MET A 1 3.86 -6.33 -25.67
N ILE A 2 3.26 -5.14 -25.67
CA ILE A 2 3.02 -4.37 -24.44
C ILE A 2 1.58 -4.68 -24.04
N ILE A 3 1.39 -5.27 -22.86
CA ILE A 3 0.06 -5.55 -22.31
C ILE A 3 -0.39 -4.27 -21.59
N GLU A 4 -1.39 -3.59 -22.13
CA GLU A 4 -2.03 -2.44 -21.49
C GLU A 4 -3.05 -2.94 -20.45
N ALA A 5 -2.72 -2.84 -19.17
CA ALA A 5 -3.66 -3.13 -18.09
C ALA A 5 -4.60 -1.93 -17.89
N ASN A 6 -5.88 -2.08 -18.27
CA ASN A 6 -6.93 -1.10 -18.01
C ASN A 6 -7.35 -1.16 -16.53
N ILE A 7 -6.79 -0.29 -15.69
CA ILE A 7 -7.11 -0.21 -14.25
C ILE A 7 -8.41 0.59 -14.05
N ARG A 8 -9.50 -0.08 -13.64
CA ARG A 8 -10.73 0.59 -13.18
C ARG A 8 -10.54 1.08 -11.74
N VAL A 9 -10.58 2.39 -11.54
CA VAL A 9 -10.28 3.06 -10.26
C VAL A 9 -11.53 3.12 -9.37
N VAL A 10 -11.49 2.45 -8.21
CA VAL A 10 -12.48 2.62 -7.14
C VAL A 10 -11.86 3.46 -6.01
N ASN A 11 -12.35 4.68 -5.84
CA ASN A 11 -11.79 5.67 -4.91
C ASN A 11 -12.36 5.45 -3.50
N THR A 12 -11.55 4.96 -2.56
CA THR A 12 -11.95 4.73 -1.17
C THR A 12 -11.30 5.77 -0.25
N HIS A 13 -12.12 6.70 0.26
CA HIS A 13 -11.69 7.68 1.26
C HIS A 13 -11.54 7.00 2.63
N LEU A 14 -10.32 6.91 3.17
CA LEU A 14 -10.07 6.41 4.51
C LEU A 14 -9.26 7.40 5.37
N ILE A 15 -10.03 8.03 6.27
CA ILE A 15 -9.79 8.51 7.64
C ILE A 15 -8.36 8.91 8.02
N GLU A 16 -8.20 10.20 8.32
CA GLU A 16 -7.02 10.79 8.94
C GLU A 16 -7.16 10.77 10.48
N ARG A 17 -6.21 10.13 11.17
CA ARG A 17 -5.90 10.44 12.58
C ARG A 17 -4.39 10.49 12.77
N LYS A 18 -3.96 11.52 13.51
CA LYS A 18 -2.57 11.80 13.89
C LYS A 18 -2.01 10.66 14.73
N TRP A 19 -0.83 10.15 14.36
CA TRP A 19 -0.06 9.23 15.20
C TRP A 19 1.43 9.55 15.10
N ALA A 20 2.01 9.92 16.24
CA ALA A 20 3.42 10.22 16.42
C ALA A 20 4.20 8.94 16.81
N GLU A 21 5.45 8.89 16.33
CA GLU A 21 6.60 8.19 16.90
C GLU A 21 6.53 6.64 16.98
N SER A 22 7.24 5.99 16.04
CA SER A 22 7.50 4.55 15.87
C SER A 22 6.55 3.77 14.94
N ALA A 23 6.82 3.83 13.64
CA ALA A 23 6.22 2.96 12.63
C ALA A 23 6.69 1.50 12.77
N SER A 24 5.96 0.70 13.55
CA SER A 24 6.06 -0.76 13.54
C SER A 24 5.05 -1.33 12.52
N PRO A 25 5.50 -2.02 11.46
CA PRO A 25 4.60 -2.64 10.47
C PRO A 25 3.59 -3.61 11.09
N LYS A 26 4.05 -4.35 12.12
CA LYS A 26 3.22 -5.32 12.84
C LYS A 26 2.08 -4.61 13.59
N LYS A 27 2.38 -3.48 14.25
CA LYS A 27 1.38 -2.64 14.93
C LYS A 27 0.32 -2.15 13.94
N TYR A 28 0.73 -1.60 12.79
CA TYR A 28 -0.22 -1.14 11.78
C TYR A 28 -1.11 -2.26 11.24
N TYR A 29 -0.53 -3.43 11.01
CA TYR A 29 -1.26 -4.60 10.54
C TYR A 29 -2.27 -5.06 11.59
N GLU A 30 -1.84 -5.26 12.84
CA GLU A 30 -2.67 -5.68 13.97
C GLU A 30 -3.82 -4.71 14.26
N GLU A 31 -3.58 -3.39 14.23
CA GLU A 31 -4.59 -2.34 14.42
C GLU A 31 -5.54 -2.13 13.22
N THR A 32 -5.36 -2.86 12.12
CA THR A 32 -6.30 -2.77 11.00
C THR A 32 -7.44 -3.76 11.23
N GLU A 33 -8.50 -3.28 11.90
CA GLU A 33 -9.80 -3.98 12.05
C GLU A 33 -10.58 -3.95 10.73
N THR A 34 -10.16 -4.77 9.78
CA THR A 34 -10.92 -5.02 8.55
C THR A 34 -10.95 -6.51 8.29
N ASP A 35 -12.12 -7.05 7.96
CA ASP A 35 -12.21 -8.34 7.28
C ASP A 35 -11.25 -8.29 6.08
N ASP A 36 -10.28 -9.21 6.03
CA ASP A 36 -9.22 -9.20 5.02
C ASP A 36 -9.78 -9.63 3.66
N GLU A 37 -10.47 -8.68 3.03
CA GLU A 37 -11.04 -8.82 1.70
C GLU A 37 -9.94 -9.15 0.70
N LYS A 38 -10.08 -10.31 0.06
CA LYS A 38 -9.19 -10.76 -1.01
C LYS A 38 -9.50 -10.04 -2.32
N GLY A 39 -8.44 -9.68 -3.04
CA GLY A 39 -8.51 -9.01 -4.35
C GLY A 39 -7.23 -8.24 -4.61
N THR A 40 -6.96 -7.87 -5.86
CA THR A 40 -5.74 -7.11 -6.18
C THR A 40 -5.89 -5.67 -5.69
N TRP A 41 -4.97 -5.21 -4.85
CA TRP A 41 -4.92 -3.84 -4.35
C TRP A 41 -3.62 -3.18 -4.79
N LEU A 42 -3.73 -1.95 -5.30
CA LEU A 42 -2.59 -1.12 -5.71
C LEU A 42 -2.45 0.07 -4.77
N VAL A 43 -1.27 0.23 -4.18
CA VAL A 43 -0.88 1.34 -3.32
C VAL A 43 0.15 2.17 -4.06
N LEU A 44 -0.27 3.34 -4.54
CA LEU A 44 0.58 4.30 -5.22
C LEU A 44 1.02 5.35 -4.21
N TYR A 45 2.32 5.59 -4.10
CA TYR A 45 2.87 6.59 -3.18
C TYR A 45 3.86 7.52 -3.86
N ASP A 46 3.79 8.80 -3.51
CA ASP A 46 4.63 9.87 -4.05
C ASP A 46 5.22 10.71 -2.92
N PHE A 47 6.55 10.68 -2.81
CA PHE A 47 7.34 11.42 -1.82
C PHE A 47 7.76 12.78 -2.41
N LYS A 48 6.78 13.67 -2.62
CA LYS A 48 7.00 14.95 -3.31
C LYS A 48 8.10 15.80 -2.66
N GLY A 49 9.16 16.04 -3.42
CA GLY A 49 10.27 16.90 -3.02
C GLY A 49 11.08 16.40 -1.82
N ILE A 50 10.84 15.17 -1.36
CA ILE A 50 11.54 14.56 -0.23
C ILE A 50 12.12 13.21 -0.63
N LYS A 51 13.36 12.94 -0.19
CA LYS A 51 13.96 11.63 -0.40
C LYS A 51 13.31 10.62 0.56
N PRO A 52 12.78 9.48 0.08
CA PRO A 52 12.21 8.47 0.95
C PRO A 52 13.26 7.97 1.96
N ASN A 53 12.87 7.88 3.24
CA ASN A 53 13.74 7.34 4.28
C ASN A 53 14.05 5.85 4.00
N SER A 54 15.29 5.39 4.19
CA SER A 54 15.66 3.98 3.97
C SER A 54 14.82 3.00 4.81
N LYS A 55 14.38 3.43 6.00
CA LYS A 55 13.48 2.64 6.88
C LYS A 55 12.11 2.39 6.27
N PHE A 56 11.63 3.24 5.35
CA PHE A 56 10.39 3.00 4.61
C PHE A 56 10.47 1.68 3.83
N TRP A 57 11.52 1.50 3.04
CA TRP A 57 11.72 0.29 2.22
C TRP A 57 11.88 -0.97 3.08
N ILE A 58 12.62 -0.89 4.18
CA ILE A 58 12.78 -1.99 5.14
C ILE A 58 11.42 -2.39 5.71
N ASN A 59 10.60 -1.41 6.10
CA ASN A 59 9.28 -1.68 6.66
C ASN A 59 8.28 -2.16 5.61
N LEU A 60 8.34 -1.67 4.37
CA LEU A 60 7.49 -2.15 3.28
C LEU A 60 7.81 -3.62 2.95
N LYS A 61 9.08 -4.02 2.98
CA LYS A 61 9.50 -5.41 2.83
C LYS A 61 8.98 -6.31 3.97
N ARG A 62 8.86 -5.78 5.19
CA ARG A 62 8.23 -6.51 6.31
C ARG A 62 6.73 -6.69 6.09
N ILE A 63 6.04 -5.68 5.58
CA ILE A 63 4.62 -5.81 5.19
C ILE A 63 4.49 -6.89 4.12
N GLN A 64 5.35 -6.87 3.09
CA GLN A 64 5.39 -7.89 2.05
C GLN A 64 5.50 -9.31 2.62
N ALA A 65 6.41 -9.53 3.58
CA ALA A 65 6.58 -10.82 4.23
C ALA A 65 5.36 -11.26 5.07
N LEU A 66 4.62 -10.31 5.66
CA LEU A 66 3.40 -10.61 6.44
C LEU A 66 2.21 -10.98 5.54
N VAL A 67 2.07 -10.32 4.39
CA VAL A 67 0.93 -10.52 3.47
C VAL A 67 1.15 -11.69 2.50
N GLY A 68 2.39 -12.15 2.33
CA GLY A 68 2.74 -13.24 1.41
C GLY A 68 2.84 -12.79 -0.04
N LYS A 69 1.71 -12.48 -0.70
CA LYS A 69 1.66 -12.14 -2.14
C LYS A 69 1.81 -10.64 -2.45
N GLY A 70 2.54 -9.91 -1.62
CA GLY A 70 2.88 -8.51 -1.88
C GLY A 70 4.04 -8.38 -2.86
N ALA A 71 4.05 -7.35 -3.70
CA ALA A 71 5.19 -7.04 -4.57
C ALA A 71 5.31 -5.53 -4.86
N LEU A 72 6.55 -5.08 -5.08
CA LEU A 72 6.79 -3.80 -5.73
C LEU A 72 6.79 -4.01 -7.24
N ILE A 73 5.77 -3.51 -7.93
CA ILE A 73 5.69 -3.58 -9.39
C ILE A 73 6.36 -2.39 -10.07
N GLN A 74 6.48 -1.27 -9.33
CA GLN A 74 7.27 -0.10 -9.70
C GLN A 74 7.82 0.53 -8.42
N TYR A 75 8.79 1.45 -8.55
CA TYR A 75 9.39 2.12 -7.39
C TYR A 75 8.34 2.80 -6.49
N SER A 76 7.31 3.40 -7.09
CA SER A 76 6.24 4.12 -6.40
C SER A 76 4.92 3.34 -6.30
N VAL A 77 4.94 2.03 -6.58
CA VAL A 77 3.72 1.22 -6.65
C VAL A 77 3.92 -0.15 -5.99
N PHE A 78 3.18 -0.37 -4.90
CA PHE A 78 3.10 -1.64 -4.21
C PHE A 78 1.76 -2.33 -4.52
N THR A 79 1.78 -3.63 -4.80
CA THR A 79 0.60 -4.46 -5.01
C THR A 79 0.49 -5.55 -3.94
N THR A 80 -0.73 -5.95 -3.59
CA THR A 80 -1.00 -7.07 -2.68
C THR A 80 -2.42 -7.61 -2.91
N ASP A 81 -2.65 -8.89 -2.58
CA ASP A 81 -3.98 -9.51 -2.62
C ASP A 81 -4.80 -9.31 -1.32
N SER A 82 -4.22 -8.61 -0.33
CA SER A 82 -4.78 -8.38 1.01
C SER A 82 -5.15 -6.91 1.18
N LYS A 83 -6.44 -6.63 1.41
CA LYS A 83 -6.91 -5.27 1.74
C LYS A 83 -6.23 -4.75 3.00
N ARG A 84 -6.07 -5.61 4.01
CA ARG A 84 -5.38 -5.28 5.26
C ARG A 84 -3.93 -4.91 4.99
N GLY A 85 -3.24 -5.68 4.15
CA GLY A 85 -1.90 -5.40 3.67
C GLY A 85 -1.78 -4.05 2.96
N ALA A 86 -2.73 -3.75 2.09
CA ALA A 86 -2.78 -2.50 1.33
C ALA A 86 -2.98 -1.29 2.26
N ILE A 87 -3.93 -1.36 3.19
CA ILE A 87 -4.17 -0.31 4.20
C ILE A 87 -2.93 -0.12 5.08
N THR A 88 -2.26 -1.20 5.46
CA THR A 88 -1.01 -1.15 6.24
C THR A 88 0.08 -0.40 5.46
N ALA A 89 0.24 -0.68 4.17
CA ALA A 89 1.19 0.01 3.31
C ALA A 89 0.83 1.50 3.11
N VAL A 90 -0.47 1.84 3.00
CA VAL A 90 -0.96 3.22 2.95
C VAL A 90 -0.56 3.98 4.22
N ARG A 91 -0.83 3.39 5.40
CA ARG A 91 -0.48 3.98 6.70
C ARG A 91 1.02 4.20 6.82
N LEU A 92 1.82 3.21 6.40
CA LEU A 92 3.28 3.30 6.37
C LEU A 92 3.76 4.45 5.46
N ALA A 93 3.30 4.50 4.21
CA ALA A 93 3.71 5.52 3.26
C ALA A 93 3.35 6.94 3.74
N LYS A 94 2.12 7.13 4.26
CA LYS A 94 1.70 8.40 4.88
C LYS A 94 2.58 8.78 6.07
N HIS A 95 2.94 7.82 6.94
CA HIS A 95 3.83 8.08 8.08
C HIS A 95 5.19 8.63 7.66
N TYR A 96 5.73 8.16 6.53
CA TYR A 96 7.00 8.65 5.98
C TYR A 96 6.84 9.90 5.09
N GLY A 97 5.64 10.49 5.02
CA GLY A 97 5.38 11.75 4.32
C GLY A 97 4.96 11.62 2.85
N ALA A 98 4.62 10.43 2.37
CA ALA A 98 4.12 10.28 1.00
C ALA A 98 2.66 10.73 0.86
N GLN A 99 2.33 11.30 -0.30
CA GLN A 99 0.96 11.31 -0.81
C GLN A 99 0.62 9.92 -1.32
N VAL A 100 -0.57 9.40 -1.00
CA VAL A 100 -0.93 8.01 -1.29
C VAL A 100 -2.29 7.92 -1.96
N LYS A 101 -2.41 7.07 -2.97
CA LYS A 101 -3.68 6.62 -3.54
C LYS A 101 -3.79 5.10 -3.42
N LEU A 102 -4.97 4.62 -3.04
CA LEU A 102 -5.29 3.19 -2.92
C LEU A 102 -6.37 2.84 -3.95
N PHE A 103 -6.15 1.77 -4.71
CA PHE A 103 -7.10 1.24 -5.66
C PHE A 103 -7.32 -0.24 -5.44
N LYS A 104 -8.55 -0.71 -5.66
CA LYS A 104 -8.83 -2.11 -5.95
C LYS A 104 -8.75 -2.28 -7.47
N ALA A 105 -7.92 -3.21 -7.93
CA ALA A 105 -7.73 -3.50 -9.34
C ALA A 105 -8.52 -4.77 -9.73
N GLU A 106 -9.07 -4.74 -10.93
CA GLU A 106 -9.73 -5.88 -11.58
C GLU A 106 -8.95 -6.19 -12.86
N GLU A 107 -8.70 -7.46 -13.12
CA GLU A 107 -8.09 -7.90 -14.37
C GLU A 107 -9.14 -7.84 -15.48
N VAL A 108 -8.83 -7.11 -16.56
CA VAL A 108 -9.65 -7.09 -17.77
C VAL A 108 -8.89 -7.86 -18.84
N ILE A 109 -9.45 -8.99 -19.26
CA ILE A 109 -8.95 -9.75 -20.39
C ILE A 109 -9.43 -9.03 -21.66
N ILE A 110 -8.49 -8.57 -22.48
CA ILE A 110 -8.73 -7.85 -23.74
C ILE A 110 -8.47 -8.79 -24.90
#